data_AF-A0A968TYJ4-F1
#
_entry.id   AF-A0A968TYJ4-F1
#
_cell.length_a   1.000
_cell.length_b   1.000
_cell.length_c   1.000
_cell.angle_alpha   90.00
_cell.angle_beta   90.00
_cell.angle_gamma   90.00
#
_symmetry.space_group_name_H-M   'P 1'
#
loop_
_entity.id
_entity.type
_entity.pdbx_description
1 polymer ?
#
loop_
_entity_poly.entity_id
_entity_poly.type
_entity_poly.pdbx_seq_one_letter_code
_entity_poly.pdbx_strand_id
1 'polypeptide(L)'
;MNPFVNGQPRYRCPLIGIPDKGPLDRAVLRQLYQVCRMYNVRVWHAHDYKSNLFGITLRPFWNMKLVTTLHGWVKQTTRTPLYYTVDRWCLPYYHHVIAVSDDLLAEAQRLGVAENRTNFAAQRGG
;
A
#
# COMPACT_ATOMS: atom_id res chain seq x y z
N MET A 1 -18.26 15.03 -19.29
CA MET A 1 -17.06 14.87 -20.15
C MET A 1 -15.94 14.36 -19.26
N ASN A 2 -15.45 13.13 -19.43
CA ASN A 2 -14.39 12.55 -18.59
C ASN A 2 -13.24 12.09 -19.51
N PRO A 3 -12.05 12.72 -19.49
CA PRO A 3 -11.04 12.53 -20.55
C PRO A 3 -10.04 11.38 -20.34
N PHE A 4 -10.38 10.31 -19.60
CA PHE A 4 -9.37 9.33 -19.12
C PHE A 4 -9.54 7.89 -19.59
N VAL A 5 -10.06 7.60 -20.80
CA VAL A 5 -10.19 6.20 -21.23
C VAL A 5 -9.77 6.01 -22.69
N ASN A 6 -8.51 5.66 -22.91
CA ASN A 6 -8.05 4.97 -24.12
C ASN A 6 -7.35 3.67 -23.69
N GLY A 7 -7.93 2.53 -24.11
CA GLY A 7 -7.43 1.17 -23.85
C GLY A 7 -8.10 0.50 -22.65
N GLN A 8 -9.20 -0.23 -22.88
CA GLN A 8 -9.88 -1.02 -21.84
C GLN A 8 -9.00 -2.22 -21.44
N PRO A 9 -8.47 -2.30 -20.21
CA PRO A 9 -7.95 -3.57 -19.70
C PRO A 9 -9.11 -4.57 -19.60
N ARG A 10 -8.85 -5.87 -19.79
CA ARG A 10 -9.84 -6.98 -19.69
C ARG A 10 -10.62 -7.03 -18.36
N TYR A 11 -10.24 -6.23 -17.37
CA TYR A 11 -10.89 -6.11 -16.08
C TYR A 11 -11.39 -4.68 -15.91
N ARG A 12 -12.60 -4.51 -15.35
CA ARG A 12 -13.21 -3.20 -15.02
C ARG A 12 -12.48 -2.52 -13.86
N CYS A 13 -11.19 -2.25 -14.02
CA CYS A 13 -10.33 -1.60 -13.05
C CYS A 13 -9.92 -0.23 -13.63
N PRO A 14 -10.64 0.86 -13.27
CA PRO A 14 -10.28 2.18 -13.75
C PRO A 14 -8.91 2.59 -13.19
N LEU A 15 -8.01 3.05 -14.06
CA LEU A 15 -6.75 3.64 -13.64
C LEU A 15 -6.96 5.13 -13.38
N ILE A 16 -6.69 5.58 -12.15
CA ILE A 16 -6.86 6.97 -11.73
C ILE A 16 -5.50 7.51 -11.31
N GLY A 17 -4.94 8.42 -12.13
CA GLY A 17 -3.72 9.14 -11.78
C GLY A 17 -4.02 10.30 -10.84
N ILE A 18 -3.30 10.38 -9.72
CA ILE A 18 -3.36 11.52 -8.80
C ILE A 18 -2.03 12.27 -8.88
N PRO A 19 -2.01 13.54 -9.34
CA PRO A 19 -0.79 14.31 -9.41
C PRO A 19 -0.27 14.60 -8.00
N ASP A 20 1.04 14.43 -7.83
CA ASP A 20 1.75 14.54 -6.56
C ASP A 20 2.89 15.54 -6.71
N LYS A 21 2.87 16.63 -5.93
CA LYS A 21 3.88 17.70 -5.99
C LYS A 21 5.05 17.47 -5.02
N GLY A 22 5.04 16.40 -4.23
CA GLY A 22 6.12 16.08 -3.31
C GLY A 22 5.71 15.26 -2.08
N PRO A 23 6.66 14.94 -1.18
CA PRO A 23 6.42 14.04 -0.05
C PRO A 23 5.35 14.54 0.95
N LEU A 24 5.11 15.86 1.03
CA LEU A 24 4.18 16.48 1.97
C LEU A 24 2.92 17.09 1.31
N ASP A 25 2.64 16.72 0.05
CA ASP A 25 1.48 17.26 -0.65
C ASP A 25 0.16 16.76 -0.03
N ARG A 26 -0.44 17.60 0.83
CA ARG A 26 -1.72 17.31 1.50
C ARG A 26 -2.90 17.27 0.52
N ALA A 27 -2.77 17.84 -0.68
CA ALA A 27 -3.82 17.76 -1.69
C ALA A 27 -4.02 16.31 -2.17
N VAL A 28 -2.97 15.48 -2.13
CA VAL A 28 -3.03 14.06 -2.48
C VAL A 28 -3.97 13.31 -1.55
N LEU A 29 -3.90 13.53 -0.24
CA LEU A 29 -4.81 12.90 0.73
C LEU A 29 -6.28 13.25 0.47
N ARG A 30 -6.57 14.51 0.13
CA ARG A 30 -7.92 14.95 -0.20
C ARG A 30 -8.44 14.28 -1.48
N GLN A 31 -7.60 14.20 -2.51
CA GLN A 31 -7.95 13.54 -3.77
C GLN A 31 -8.17 12.04 -3.57
N LEU A 32 -7.30 11.37 -2.81
CA LEU A 32 -7.46 9.96 -2.44
C LEU A 32 -8.77 9.73 -1.69
N TYR A 33 -9.10 10.56 -0.71
CA TYR A 33 -10.38 10.48 0.00
C TYR A 33 -11.59 10.61 -0.94
N GLN A 34 -11.54 11.56 -1.90
CA GLN A 34 -12.60 11.73 -2.90
C GLN A 34 -12.74 10.48 -3.80
N VAL A 35 -11.62 9.89 -4.22
CA VAL A 35 -11.61 8.63 -4.99
C VAL A 35 -12.21 7.49 -4.16
N CYS A 36 -11.79 7.33 -2.90
CA CYS A 36 -12.34 6.31 -2.01
C CYS A 36 -13.85 6.44 -1.86
N ARG A 37 -14.36 7.68 -1.72
CA ARG A 37 -15.80 7.96 -1.63
C ARG A 37 -16.53 7.69 -2.94
N MET A 38 -15.99 8.16 -4.06
CA MET A 38 -16.61 8.04 -5.39
C MET A 38 -16.75 6.59 -5.83
N TYR A 39 -15.74 5.76 -5.58
CA TYR A 39 -15.71 4.36 -6.00
C TYR A 39 -16.07 3.38 -4.88
N ASN A 40 -16.47 3.90 -3.71
CA ASN A 40 -16.81 3.09 -2.53
C ASN A 40 -15.70 2.07 -2.16
N VAL A 41 -14.44 2.51 -2.18
CA VAL A 41 -13.26 1.65 -2.01
C VAL A 41 -13.25 1.01 -0.62
N ARG A 42 -13.32 -0.33 -0.53
CA ARG A 42 -13.32 -1.04 0.77
C ARG A 42 -11.99 -1.67 1.14
N VAL A 43 -11.07 -1.77 0.19
CA VAL A 43 -9.74 -2.34 0.37
C VAL A 43 -8.72 -1.35 -0.16
N TRP A 44 -7.79 -0.97 0.69
CA TRP A 44 -6.60 -0.21 0.35
C TRP A 44 -5.44 -1.18 0.23
N HIS A 45 -4.80 -1.22 -0.94
CA HIS A 45 -3.59 -1.99 -1.18
C HIS A 45 -2.42 -1.02 -1.36
N ALA A 46 -1.40 -1.13 -0.51
CA ALA A 46 -0.17 -0.34 -0.60
C ALA A 46 1.06 -1.22 -0.93
N HIS A 47 2.07 -0.60 -1.53
CA HIS A 47 3.31 -1.28 -1.97
C HIS A 47 4.60 -0.55 -1.56
N ASP A 48 4.48 0.63 -0.94
CA ASP A 48 5.61 1.48 -0.56
C ASP A 48 5.29 2.27 0.72
N TYR A 49 6.31 2.87 1.33
CA TYR A 49 6.18 3.60 2.60
C TYR A 49 5.17 4.77 2.53
N LYS A 50 5.05 5.46 1.39
CA LYS A 50 4.17 6.63 1.24
C LYS A 50 2.72 6.17 1.10
N SER A 51 2.46 5.17 0.26
CA SER A 51 1.14 4.56 0.16
C SER A 51 0.72 3.85 1.45
N ASN A 52 1.67 3.33 2.22
CA ASN A 52 1.42 2.77 3.55
C ASN A 52 0.94 3.83 4.55
N LEU A 53 1.67 4.95 4.61
CA LEU A 53 1.31 6.08 5.48
C LEU A 53 -0.06 6.68 5.10
N PHE A 54 -0.35 6.81 3.80
CA PHE A 54 -1.63 7.33 3.33
C PHE A 54 -2.80 6.41 3.71
N GLY A 55 -2.65 5.09 3.61
CA GLY A 55 -3.68 4.14 4.02
C GLY A 55 -4.04 4.29 5.49
N ILE A 56 -3.03 4.37 6.37
CA ILE A 56 -3.22 4.59 7.81
C ILE A 56 -3.88 5.94 8.08
N THR A 57 -3.44 6.99 7.39
CA THR A 57 -3.96 8.35 7.58
C THR A 57 -5.41 8.48 7.12
N LEU A 58 -5.82 7.76 6.07
CA LEU A 58 -7.16 7.83 5.50
C LEU A 58 -8.17 6.90 6.20
N ARG A 59 -7.71 5.80 6.80
CA ARG A 59 -8.58 4.81 7.45
C ARG A 59 -9.54 5.40 8.51
N PRO A 60 -9.15 6.36 9.37
CA PRO A 60 -10.10 6.99 10.29
C PRO A 60 -11.24 7.74 9.60
N PHE A 61 -11.03 8.21 8.37
CA PHE A 61 -12.00 9.00 7.61
C PHE A 61 -12.85 8.16 6.65
N TRP A 62 -12.42 6.93 6.35
CA TRP A 62 -13.11 6.05 5.42
C TRP A 62 -12.95 4.57 5.82
N ASN A 63 -14.08 3.88 5.98
CA ASN A 63 -14.09 2.49 6.45
C ASN A 63 -13.56 1.51 5.40
N MET A 64 -12.26 1.21 5.47
CA MET A 64 -11.56 0.28 4.58
C MET A 64 -10.59 -0.64 5.33
N LYS A 65 -10.35 -1.80 4.74
CA LYS A 65 -9.30 -2.74 5.14
C LYS A 65 -7.98 -2.35 4.50
N LEU A 66 -6.90 -2.47 5.26
CA LEU A 66 -5.55 -2.11 4.83
C LEU A 66 -4.76 -3.39 4.54
N VAL A 67 -4.26 -3.52 3.31
CA VAL A 67 -3.41 -4.60 2.84
C VAL A 67 -2.13 -3.99 2.28
N THR A 68 -0.97 -4.55 2.60
CA THR A 68 0.30 -4.10 2.03
C THR A 68 1.09 -5.29 1.52
N THR A 69 1.77 -5.11 0.39
CA THR A 69 2.72 -6.10 -0.12
C THR A 69 4.13 -5.59 0.05
N LEU A 70 4.95 -6.36 0.77
CA LEU A 70 6.35 -6.09 0.98
C LEU A 70 7.14 -6.49 -0.26
N HIS A 71 7.66 -5.49 -0.98
CA HIS A 71 8.56 -5.71 -2.10
C HIS A 71 9.99 -5.36 -1.70
N GLY A 72 10.87 -6.36 -1.70
CA GLY A 72 12.32 -6.18 -1.89
C GLY A 72 13.06 -5.23 -0.92
N TRP A 73 12.78 -5.26 0.39
CA TRP A 73 13.52 -4.46 1.39
C TRP A 73 15.04 -4.73 1.44
N VAL A 74 15.55 -5.79 0.80
CA VAL A 74 16.88 -6.35 1.12
C VAL A 74 18.01 -5.93 0.17
N LYS A 75 17.77 -5.43 -1.07
CA LYS A 75 18.90 -5.31 -2.03
C LYS A 75 19.27 -3.94 -2.61
N GLN A 76 18.46 -2.87 -2.53
CA GLN A 76 18.78 -1.68 -3.34
C GLN A 76 18.52 -0.28 -2.76
N THR A 77 18.16 -0.12 -1.48
CA THR A 77 17.91 1.23 -0.94
C THR A 77 18.65 1.50 0.36
N THR A 78 19.98 1.46 0.32
CA THR A 78 20.87 1.91 1.40
C THR A 78 20.81 3.41 1.71
N ARG A 79 19.91 4.19 1.09
CA ARG A 79 19.95 5.66 1.14
C ARG A 79 18.90 6.39 1.97
N THR A 80 17.95 5.72 2.63
CA THR A 80 17.06 6.46 3.55
C THR A 80 16.57 5.63 4.74
N PRO A 81 17.23 5.70 5.93
CA PRO A 81 16.74 5.05 7.14
C PRO A 81 15.31 5.49 7.50
N LEU A 82 14.94 6.74 7.16
CA LEU A 82 13.60 7.27 7.37
C LEU A 82 12.51 6.44 6.67
N TYR A 83 12.77 5.95 5.44
CA TYR A 83 11.77 5.17 4.71
C TYR A 83 11.53 3.81 5.37
N TYR A 84 12.60 3.13 5.81
CA TYR A 84 12.47 1.90 6.58
C TYR A 84 11.75 2.14 7.90
N THR A 85 12.05 3.22 8.62
CA THR A 85 11.39 3.51 9.90
C THR A 85 9.89 3.73 9.71
N VAL A 86 9.48 4.52 8.71
CA VAL A 86 8.06 4.75 8.41
C VAL A 86 7.39 3.43 8.03
N ASP A 87 8.01 2.64 7.17
CA ASP A 87 7.40 1.41 6.69
C ASP A 87 7.21 0.39 7.81
N ARG A 88 8.26 0.17 8.62
CA ARG A 88 8.23 -0.67 9.82
C ARG A 88 7.19 -0.22 10.83
N TRP A 89 7.06 1.09 11.04
CA TRP A 89 6.04 1.65 11.92
C TRP A 89 4.63 1.42 11.38
N CYS A 90 4.45 1.38 10.05
CA CYS A 90 3.13 1.19 9.44
C CYS A 90 2.60 -0.26 9.58
N LEU A 91 3.47 -1.28 9.48
CA LEU A 91 3.04 -2.69 9.35
C LEU A 91 2.08 -3.18 10.45
N PRO A 92 2.29 -2.88 11.74
CA PRO A 92 1.41 -3.38 12.79
C PRO A 92 -0.04 -2.86 12.67
N TYR A 93 -0.26 -1.77 11.93
CA TYR A 93 -1.58 -1.19 11.68
C TYR A 93 -2.30 -1.81 10.46
N TYR A 94 -1.59 -2.60 9.64
CA TYR A 94 -2.12 -3.23 8.43
C TYR A 94 -2.86 -4.53 8.72
N HIS A 95 -4.09 -4.67 8.24
CA HIS A 95 -4.88 -5.86 8.51
C HIS A 95 -4.25 -7.12 7.91
N HIS A 96 -3.58 -6.97 6.77
CA HIS A 96 -2.89 -8.05 6.10
C HIS A 96 -1.58 -7.57 5.48
N VAL A 97 -0.53 -8.38 5.60
CA VAL A 97 0.80 -8.11 5.05
C VAL A 97 1.19 -9.30 4.16
N ILE A 98 1.50 -9.02 2.91
CA ILE A 98 1.89 -10.02 1.92
C ILE A 98 3.40 -9.90 1.73
N ALA A 99 4.15 -10.94 2.08
CA ALA A 99 5.59 -11.01 1.89
C ALA A 99 5.91 -11.82 0.63
N VAL A 100 6.86 -11.36 -0.19
CA VAL A 100 7.31 -12.07 -1.39
C VAL A 100 8.58 -12.90 -1.19
N SER A 101 9.20 -12.83 0.00
CA SER A 101 10.30 -13.70 0.43
C SER A 101 10.10 -14.12 1.89
N ASP A 102 10.66 -15.27 2.28
CA ASP A 102 10.65 -15.73 3.68
C ASP A 102 11.39 -14.73 4.60
N ASP A 103 12.46 -14.09 4.10
CA ASP A 103 13.18 -13.04 4.85
C ASP A 103 12.28 -11.85 5.20
N LEU A 104 11.40 -11.43 4.26
CA LEU A 104 10.46 -10.34 4.48
C LEU A 104 9.34 -10.75 5.44
N LEU A 105 8.91 -12.01 5.37
CA LEU A 105 7.92 -12.58 6.27
C LEU A 105 8.44 -12.61 7.71
N ALA A 106 9.65 -13.13 7.90
CA ALA A 106 10.32 -13.17 9.19
C ALA A 106 10.53 -11.75 9.76
N GLU A 107 10.91 -10.78 8.93
CA GLU A 107 11.03 -9.38 9.36
C GLU A 107 9.69 -8.78 9.79
N ALA A 108 8.61 -9.01 9.04
CA ALA A 108 7.28 -8.53 9.41
C ALA A 108 6.83 -9.12 10.77
N GLN A 109 7.09 -10.41 10.99
CA GLN A 109 6.81 -11.07 12.27
C GLN A 109 7.65 -10.48 13.42
N ARG A 110 8.95 -10.22 13.20
CA ARG A 110 9.83 -9.55 14.18
C ARG A 110 9.32 -8.16 14.56
N LEU A 111 8.66 -7.47 13.63
CA LEU A 111 8.09 -6.14 13.83
C LEU A 111 6.70 -6.17 14.49
N GLY A 112 6.21 -7.35 14.89
CA GLY A 112 4.96 -7.50 15.64
C GLY A 112 3.72 -7.73 14.78
N VAL A 113 3.88 -8.06 13.49
CA VAL A 113 2.75 -8.52 12.68
C VAL A 113 2.45 -9.97 13.02
N ALA A 114 1.24 -10.24 13.52
CA ALA A 114 0.82 -11.59 13.86
C ALA A 114 0.82 -12.51 12.63
N GLU A 115 1.19 -13.77 12.81
CA GLU A 115 1.31 -14.76 11.73
C GLU A 115 0.00 -14.96 10.96
N ASN A 116 -1.15 -14.91 11.64
CA ASN A 116 -2.47 -14.99 11.01
C ASN A 116 -2.84 -13.77 10.13
N ARG A 117 -1.99 -12.73 10.12
CA ARG A 117 -2.12 -11.53 9.28
C ARG A 117 -1.04 -11.46 8.20
N THR A 118 -0.14 -12.44 8.15
CA THR A 118 0.93 -12.48 7.16
C THR A 118 0.70 -13.62 6.18
N ASN A 119 0.83 -13.35 4.88
CA ASN A 119 0.84 -14.38 3.85
C ASN A 119 2.11 -14.32 3.01
N PHE A 120 2.60 -15.49 2.63
CA PHE A 120 3.66 -15.61 1.65
C PHE A 120 3.05 -15.66 0.24
N ALA A 121 3.34 -14.67 -0.59
CA ALA A 121 3.05 -14.72 -2.02
C ALA A 121 4.18 -15.46 -2.74
N ALA A 122 4.24 -16.78 -2.56
CA ALA A 122 5.04 -17.63 -3.44
C ALA A 122 4.52 -17.41 -4.86
N GLN A 123 5.35 -16.88 -5.76
CA GLN A 123 5.13 -17.11 -7.19
C GLN A 123 5.17 -18.64 -7.35
N ARG A 124 4.00 -19.26 -7.55
CA ARG A 124 3.91 -20.67 -7.94
C ARG A 124 4.57 -20.81 -9.31
N GLY A 125 5.89 -20.98 -9.31
CA GLY A 125 6.64 -21.51 -10.43
C GLY A 125 6.37 -23.00 -10.49
N GLY A 126 5.37 -23.38 -11.31
CA GLY A 126 5.21 -24.71 -11.86
C GLY A 126 5.54 -24.63 -13.35
#